data_AF-A0A6I0KJ74-F1
#
_entry.id   AF-A0A6I0KJ74-F1
#
_cell.length_a   1.000
_cell.length_b   1.000
_cell.length_c   1.000
_cell.angle_alpha   90.00
_cell.angle_beta   90.00
_cell.angle_gamma   90.00
#
_symmetry.space_group_name_H-M   'P 1'
#
loop_
_entity.id
_entity.type
_entity.pdbx_description
1 polymer ?
#
loop_
_entity_poly.entity_id
_entity_poly.type
_entity_poly.pdbx_seq_one_letter_code
_entity_poly.pdbx_strand_id
1 'polypeptide(L)'
;MSRKLILFVALSGLVSTAMAQTTVAPAIPRDENIEKKVEALLEKMTLEVKIGQMTELTIDVITKRDNPTKEFQIDDALLDTVIGKYKVGSILNVPQGIAQSKEKWEEIIKKIQDKSMKTMG
;
A
#
# COMPACT_ATOMS: atom_id res chain seq x y z
N MET A 1 -20.24 -45.69 28.42
CA MET A 1 -20.55 -44.53 27.53
C MET A 1 -20.36 -44.96 26.09
N SER A 2 -21.33 -44.76 25.19
CA SER A 2 -21.22 -45.28 23.80
C SER A 2 -20.20 -44.47 23.00
N ARG A 3 -19.42 -45.12 22.13
CA ARG A 3 -18.40 -44.45 21.28
C ARG A 3 -18.98 -43.32 20.42
N LYS A 4 -20.27 -43.43 20.03
CA LYS A 4 -21.01 -42.39 19.30
C LYS A 4 -21.24 -41.13 20.14
N LEU A 5 -21.48 -41.28 21.45
CA LEU A 5 -21.68 -40.17 22.37
C LEU A 5 -20.37 -39.40 22.60
N ILE A 6 -19.24 -40.11 22.68
CA ILE A 6 -17.90 -39.51 22.82
C ILE A 6 -17.53 -38.71 21.54
N LEU A 7 -17.82 -39.26 20.35
CA LEU A 7 -17.60 -38.54 19.08
C LEU A 7 -18.47 -37.29 18.95
N PHE A 8 -19.73 -37.35 19.35
CA PHE A 8 -20.64 -36.19 19.30
C PHE A 8 -20.19 -35.06 20.24
N VAL A 9 -19.78 -35.39 21.47
CA VAL A 9 -19.32 -34.41 22.45
C VAL A 9 -18.00 -33.76 22.01
N ALA A 10 -17.07 -34.54 21.43
CA ALA A 10 -15.82 -34.02 20.89
C ALA A 10 -16.04 -33.07 19.69
N LEU A 11 -17.02 -33.36 18.83
CA LEU A 11 -17.34 -32.52 17.68
C LEU A 11 -18.01 -31.19 18.09
N SER A 12 -18.89 -31.21 19.11
CA SER A 12 -19.46 -29.98 19.67
C SER A 12 -18.44 -29.09 20.38
N GLY A 13 -17.43 -29.68 21.03
CA GLY A 13 -16.36 -28.92 21.70
C GLY A 13 -15.48 -28.11 20.75
N LEU A 14 -15.23 -28.64 19.54
CA LEU A 14 -14.47 -27.94 18.48
C LEU A 14 -15.23 -26.74 17.88
N VAL A 15 -16.56 -26.80 17.83
CA VAL A 15 -17.39 -25.70 17.33
C VAL A 15 -17.47 -24.55 18.35
N SER A 16 -17.46 -24.86 19.65
CA SER A 16 -17.50 -23.84 20.72
C SER A 16 -16.19 -23.07 20.89
N THR A 17 -15.03 -23.62 20.51
CA THR A 17 -13.75 -22.90 20.57
C THR A 17 -13.53 -21.93 19.40
N ALA A 18 -14.24 -22.10 18.28
CA ALA A 18 -14.15 -21.19 17.13
C ALA A 18 -14.95 -19.88 17.32
N MET A 19 -15.93 -19.87 18.23
CA MET A 19 -16.78 -18.70 18.51
C MET A 19 -16.26 -17.83 19.66
N ALA A 20 -15.16 -18.21 20.32
CA ALA A 20 -14.58 -17.45 21.43
C ALA A 20 -13.60 -16.34 20.96
N GLN A 21 -13.63 -15.99 19.67
CA GLN A 21 -12.91 -14.83 19.17
C GLN A 21 -13.71 -13.59 19.57
N THR A 22 -13.25 -12.90 20.61
CA THR A 22 -13.78 -11.62 21.07
C THR A 22 -13.88 -10.65 19.89
N THR A 23 -15.10 -10.40 19.43
CA THR A 23 -15.39 -9.36 18.45
C THR A 23 -15.31 -8.00 19.13
N VAL A 24 -14.09 -7.57 19.46
CA VAL A 24 -13.84 -6.19 19.88
C VAL A 24 -14.28 -5.30 18.73
N ALA A 25 -15.22 -4.39 18.99
CA ALA A 25 -15.64 -3.41 18.00
C ALA A 25 -14.40 -2.61 17.52
N PRO A 26 -14.20 -2.45 16.20
CA PRO A 26 -13.07 -1.70 15.69
C PRO A 26 -13.03 -0.26 16.25
N ALA A 27 -11.84 0.24 16.55
CA ALA A 27 -11.66 1.62 17.03
C ALA A 27 -12.09 2.68 16.00
N ILE A 28 -11.99 2.35 14.71
CA ILE A 28 -12.48 3.13 13.59
C ILE A 28 -13.61 2.34 12.94
N PRO A 29 -14.84 2.89 12.84
CA PRO A 29 -15.95 2.19 12.20
C PRO A 29 -15.61 1.78 10.77
N ARG A 30 -16.02 0.58 10.40
CA ARG A 30 -15.89 0.05 9.04
C ARG A 30 -16.85 0.80 8.11
N ASP A 31 -16.34 1.35 7.00
CA ASP A 31 -17.17 1.92 5.93
C ASP A 31 -17.34 0.89 4.82
N GLU A 32 -18.52 0.27 4.74
CA GLU A 32 -18.81 -0.78 3.76
C GLU A 32 -18.64 -0.34 2.30
N ASN A 33 -18.73 0.95 1.98
CA ASN A 33 -18.46 1.43 0.63
C ASN A 33 -16.96 1.48 0.32
N ILE A 34 -16.13 1.81 1.30
CA ILE A 34 -14.67 1.76 1.17
C ILE A 34 -14.22 0.31 1.03
N GLU A 35 -14.72 -0.57 1.89
CA GLU A 35 -14.35 -1.99 1.89
C GLU A 35 -14.68 -2.68 0.56
N LYS A 36 -15.86 -2.41 -0.01
CA LYS A 36 -16.21 -2.90 -1.35
C LYS A 36 -15.24 -2.43 -2.43
N LYS A 37 -14.75 -1.18 -2.34
CA LYS A 37 -13.75 -0.66 -3.30
C LYS A 37 -12.39 -1.32 -3.09
N VAL A 38 -11.99 -1.53 -1.83
CA VAL A 38 -10.74 -2.22 -1.48
C VAL A 38 -10.75 -3.65 -2.02
N GLU A 39 -11.80 -4.43 -1.76
CA GLU A 39 -11.90 -5.82 -2.27
C GLU A 39 -11.89 -5.87 -3.80
N ALA A 40 -12.71 -5.03 -4.46
CA ALA A 40 -12.75 -4.97 -5.92
C ALA A 40 -11.42 -4.52 -6.55
N LEU A 41 -10.60 -3.76 -5.82
CA LEU A 41 -9.26 -3.38 -6.25
C LEU A 41 -8.25 -4.52 -6.03
N LEU A 42 -8.27 -5.16 -4.86
CA LEU A 42 -7.38 -6.27 -4.51
C LEU A 42 -7.56 -7.49 -5.41
N GLU A 43 -8.77 -7.74 -5.89
CA GLU A 43 -9.09 -8.79 -6.87
C GLU A 43 -8.42 -8.54 -8.22
N LYS A 44 -8.22 -7.28 -8.61
CA LYS A 44 -7.61 -6.89 -9.90
C LYS A 44 -6.09 -6.78 -9.83
N MET A 45 -5.51 -6.73 -8.64
CA MET A 45 -4.07 -6.56 -8.44
C MET A 45 -3.31 -7.89 -8.60
N THR A 46 -2.21 -7.85 -9.35
CA THR A 46 -1.20 -8.91 -9.34
C THR A 46 -0.41 -8.90 -8.03
N LEU A 47 0.36 -9.96 -7.75
CA LEU A 47 1.21 -10.02 -6.56
C LEU A 47 2.24 -8.87 -6.55
N GLU A 48 2.80 -8.53 -7.71
CA GLU A 48 3.76 -7.44 -7.87
C GLU A 48 3.14 -6.09 -7.50
N VAL A 49 1.89 -5.85 -7.89
CA VAL A 49 1.17 -4.62 -7.51
C VAL A 49 0.93 -4.59 -6.00
N LYS A 50 0.51 -5.71 -5.38
CA LYS A 50 0.29 -5.78 -3.93
C LYS A 50 1.57 -5.50 -3.14
N ILE A 51 2.69 -6.09 -3.55
CA ILE A 51 4.01 -5.84 -2.96
C ILE A 51 4.42 -4.39 -3.15
N GLY A 52 4.23 -3.84 -4.35
CA GLY A 52 4.51 -2.43 -4.66
C GLY A 52 3.72 -1.47 -3.77
N GLN A 53 2.41 -1.71 -3.57
CA GLN A 53 1.57 -0.89 -2.70
C GLN A 53 1.99 -0.93 -1.22
N MET A 54 2.63 -2.02 -0.77
CA MET A 54 3.22 -2.14 0.56
C MET A 54 4.66 -1.58 0.66
N THR A 55 5.21 -1.06 -0.44
CA THR A 55 6.58 -0.55 -0.53
C THR A 55 6.58 0.97 -0.49
N GLU A 56 7.42 1.53 0.37
CA GLU A 56 7.69 2.96 0.46
C GLU A 56 9.19 3.22 0.26
N LEU A 57 9.54 4.19 -0.60
CA LEU A 57 10.94 4.55 -0.89
C LEU A 57 11.22 6.03 -0.65
N THR A 58 12.43 6.38 -0.21
CA THR A 58 12.84 7.79 -0.09
C THR A 58 12.92 8.46 -1.47
N ILE A 59 12.59 9.75 -1.55
CA ILE A 59 12.66 10.57 -2.76
C ILE A 59 14.05 10.61 -3.41
N ASP A 60 15.10 10.31 -2.65
CA ASP A 60 16.48 10.22 -3.15
C ASP A 60 16.66 9.13 -4.22
N VAL A 61 15.82 8.08 -4.21
CA VAL A 61 15.91 6.99 -5.21
C VAL A 61 15.48 7.42 -6.62
N ILE A 62 14.68 8.48 -6.73
CA ILE A 62 14.22 9.06 -8.01
C ILE A 62 14.86 10.42 -8.28
N THR A 63 15.88 10.81 -7.52
CA THR A 63 16.56 12.10 -7.69
C THR A 63 17.55 12.02 -8.86
N LYS A 64 17.49 13.02 -9.75
CA LYS A 64 18.51 13.20 -10.79
C LYS A 64 19.81 13.68 -10.16
N ARG A 65 20.82 12.79 -10.13
CA ARG A 65 22.12 13.05 -9.47
C ARG A 65 23.02 13.98 -10.27
N ASP A 66 22.99 13.86 -11.61
CA ASP A 66 23.81 14.68 -12.50
C ASP A 66 23.04 15.96 -12.90
N ASN A 67 22.77 16.83 -11.93
CA ASN A 67 22.10 18.12 -12.18
C ASN A 67 23.03 19.32 -11.89
N PRO A 68 23.44 20.10 -12.91
CA PRO A 68 24.31 21.26 -12.72
C PRO A 68 23.64 22.42 -11.95
N THR A 69 22.30 22.50 -11.92
CA THR A 69 21.60 23.63 -11.27
C THR A 69 21.51 23.48 -9.75
N LYS A 70 21.94 22.34 -9.19
CA LYS A 70 21.76 21.92 -7.78
C LYS A 70 20.30 21.85 -7.30
N GLU A 71 19.34 22.35 -8.05
CA GLU A 71 17.92 22.21 -7.76
C GLU A 71 17.48 20.74 -7.82
N PHE A 72 16.43 20.40 -7.06
CA PHE A 72 15.87 19.06 -7.16
C PHE A 72 15.15 18.85 -8.50
N GLN A 73 15.47 17.74 -9.15
CA GLN A 73 14.76 17.24 -10.33
C GLN A 73 14.53 15.74 -10.19
N ILE A 74 13.36 15.29 -10.61
CA ILE A 74 13.05 13.85 -10.72
C ILE A 74 13.72 13.31 -11.98
N ASP A 75 14.45 12.20 -11.84
CA ASP A 75 14.92 11.39 -12.96
C ASP A 75 13.77 10.53 -13.50
N ASP A 76 13.40 10.76 -14.75
CA ASP A 76 12.25 10.09 -15.39
C ASP A 76 12.46 8.60 -15.58
N ALA A 77 13.69 8.13 -15.78
CA ALA A 77 13.98 6.70 -15.95
C ALA A 77 13.91 5.97 -14.61
N LEU A 78 14.39 6.60 -13.53
CA LEU A 78 14.23 6.06 -12.18
C LEU A 78 12.77 6.08 -11.73
N LEU A 79 12.02 7.14 -12.06
CA LEU A 79 10.59 7.19 -11.80
C LEU A 79 9.82 6.09 -12.57
N ASP A 80 10.18 5.85 -13.84
CA ASP A 80 9.62 4.74 -14.62
C ASP A 80 9.97 3.37 -14.03
N THR A 81 11.17 3.22 -13.49
CA THR A 81 11.55 2.00 -12.80
C THR A 81 10.75 1.80 -11.51
N VAL A 82 10.72 2.81 -10.65
CA VAL A 82 10.08 2.74 -9.31
C VAL A 82 8.57 2.58 -9.42
N ILE A 83 7.90 3.44 -10.19
CA ILE A 83 6.43 3.44 -10.31
C ILE A 83 6.00 2.52 -11.46
N GLY A 84 6.63 2.66 -12.63
CA GLY A 84 6.27 1.92 -13.85
C GLY A 84 6.50 0.42 -13.73
N LYS A 85 7.69 0.00 -13.28
CA LYS A 85 8.06 -1.42 -13.16
C LYS A 85 7.72 -2.01 -11.79
N TYR A 86 8.14 -1.36 -10.70
CA TYR A 86 8.00 -1.92 -9.34
C TYR A 86 6.70 -1.55 -8.62
N LYS A 87 5.87 -0.69 -9.21
CA LYS A 87 4.52 -0.37 -8.70
C LYS A 87 4.51 0.18 -7.26
N VAL A 88 5.60 0.85 -6.87
CA VAL A 88 5.79 1.40 -5.52
C VAL A 88 4.64 2.34 -5.15
N GLY A 89 4.04 2.12 -3.98
CA GLY A 89 2.82 2.81 -3.53
C GLY A 89 3.06 4.12 -2.78
N SER A 90 4.25 4.31 -2.22
CA SER A 90 4.56 5.52 -1.45
C SER A 90 5.99 6.01 -1.68
N ILE A 91 6.15 7.35 -1.67
CA ILE A 91 7.45 8.04 -1.72
C ILE A 91 7.52 9.00 -0.53
N LEU A 92 8.60 8.92 0.25
CA LEU A 92 8.79 9.73 1.45
C LEU A 92 10.00 10.67 1.38
N ASN A 93 10.04 11.57 2.37
CA ASN A 93 11.14 12.46 2.73
C ASN A 93 11.31 13.73 1.87
N VAL A 94 12.10 14.66 2.38
CA VAL A 94 12.39 15.96 1.77
C VAL A 94 13.48 15.84 0.70
N PRO A 95 13.27 16.40 -0.51
CA PRO A 95 14.28 16.50 -1.54
C PRO A 95 15.63 17.02 -1.04
N GLN A 96 16.70 16.24 -1.24
CA GLN A 96 18.08 16.64 -0.92
C GLN A 96 18.31 17.04 0.55
N GLY A 97 17.41 16.72 1.48
CA GLY A 97 17.50 17.21 2.87
C GLY A 97 17.18 18.70 3.04
N ILE A 98 16.70 19.38 1.99
CA ILE A 98 16.49 20.83 1.97
C ILE A 98 15.02 21.14 1.74
N ALA A 99 14.43 21.96 2.61
CA ALA A 99 13.05 22.41 2.47
C ALA A 99 12.82 23.07 1.09
N GLN A 100 11.83 22.57 0.36
CA GLN A 100 11.41 23.11 -0.93
C GLN A 100 10.28 24.12 -0.76
N SER A 101 10.11 25.01 -1.74
CA SER A 101 8.92 25.87 -1.78
C SER A 101 7.65 25.04 -2.01
N LYS A 102 6.49 25.64 -1.70
CA LYS A 102 5.19 25.00 -1.92
C LYS A 102 4.99 24.64 -3.40
N GLU A 103 5.34 25.55 -4.30
CA GLU A 103 5.19 25.39 -5.75
C GLU A 103 6.05 24.23 -6.25
N LYS A 104 7.26 24.08 -5.69
CA LYS A 104 8.13 22.97 -6.02
C LYS A 104 7.57 21.65 -5.50
N TRP A 105 7.01 21.61 -4.29
CA TRP A 105 6.32 20.42 -3.79
C TRP A 105 5.13 20.01 -4.67
N GLU A 106 4.34 21.00 -5.11
CA GLU A 106 3.21 20.76 -6.01
C GLU A 106 3.65 20.15 -7.34
N GLU A 107 4.72 20.69 -7.95
CA GLU A 107 5.34 20.15 -9.17
C GLU A 107 5.78 18.69 -8.98
N ILE A 108 6.50 18.40 -7.89
CA ILE A 108 7.03 17.07 -7.56
C ILE A 108 5.91 16.07 -7.38
N ILE A 109 4.93 16.39 -6.52
CA ILE A 109 3.80 15.51 -6.21
C ILE A 109 2.98 15.27 -7.46
N LYS A 110 2.69 16.32 -8.25
CA LYS A 110 1.94 16.19 -9.50
C LYS A 110 2.64 15.22 -10.46
N LYS A 111 3.96 15.36 -10.66
CA LYS A 111 4.71 14.48 -11.56
C LYS A 111 4.67 13.01 -11.12
N ILE A 112 4.80 12.74 -9.82
CA ILE A 112 4.71 11.38 -9.26
C ILE A 112 3.29 10.83 -9.43
N GLN A 113 2.25 11.62 -9.12
CA GLN A 113 0.85 11.19 -9.22
C GLN A 113 0.41 10.96 -10.67
N ASP A 114 0.77 11.86 -11.60
CA ASP A 114 0.49 11.69 -13.03
C ASP A 114 1.09 10.37 -13.56
N LYS A 115 2.30 10.00 -13.10
CA LYS A 115 2.91 8.71 -13.43
C LYS A 115 2.21 7.52 -12.76
N SER A 116 1.82 7.65 -11.49
CA SER A 116 1.10 6.61 -10.75
C SER A 116 -0.24 6.28 -11.40
N MET A 117 -1.07 7.29 -11.65
CA MET A 117 -2.39 7.12 -12.27
C MET A 117 -2.31 6.55 -13.68
N LYS A 118 -1.31 6.96 -14.47
CA LYS A 118 -1.09 6.38 -15.81
C LYS A 118 -0.71 4.89 -15.75
N THR A 119 -0.08 4.44 -14.66
CA THR A 119 0.51 3.11 -14.56
C THR A 119 -0.41 2.10 -13.87
N MET A 120 -1.12 2.54 -12.82
CA MET A 120 -1.88 1.68 -11.91
C MET A 120 -3.14 2.35 -11.33
N GLY A 121 -3.56 3.49 -11.91
CA GLY A 121 -4.80 4.17 -11.56
C GLY A 121 -6.05 3.56 -12.16
#